data_AF-U7PWG6-F1
#
_entry.id   AF-U7PWG6-F1
#
_cell.length_a   1.000
_cell.length_b   1.000
_cell.length_c   1.000
_cell.angle_alpha   90.00
_cell.angle_beta   90.00
_cell.angle_gamma   90.00
#
_symmetry.space_group_name_H-M   'P 1'
#
loop_
_entity.id
_entity.type
_entity.pdbx_description
1 polymer ?
#
loop_
_entity_poly.entity_id
_entity_poly.type
_entity_poly.pdbx_seq_one_letter_code
_entity_poly.pdbx_strand_id
1 'polypeptide(L)'
;MRAFYVDEVLYLAILTLIKLSLLFLYLRVFAPQAPPTTREARRYRGHYRTFRIAVFVLAGLVLLPNIIFLVLDAFQCRPVSTVWARWTSSSVPQHQQPYACLNVRLLAYVAAAFGIAQDAAILLVPWPLLWLLRQSLVRPSPASSVRTSPAATAVMVTAFAMFGLGVFVLVTSCVRLHFLVHFATTSLNPTWDNTDSLIWSGLEVSVSVIVMSLPTVRAMGQQAWRHWWPKGKAKSRARQNGR
;
A
#
# COMPACT_ATOMS: atom_id res chain seq x y z
N MET A 1 -26.34 10.39 -6.83
CA MET A 1 -26.05 9.33 -7.81
C MET A 1 -24.82 9.62 -8.66
N ARG A 2 -24.77 10.71 -9.46
CA ARG A 2 -23.54 11.05 -10.22
C ARG A 2 -22.30 11.18 -9.32
N ALA A 3 -22.46 11.78 -8.14
CA ALA A 3 -21.40 11.89 -7.15
C ALA A 3 -20.90 10.51 -6.67
N PHE A 4 -21.81 9.56 -6.39
CA PHE A 4 -21.42 8.19 -5.99
C PHE A 4 -20.65 7.45 -7.08
N TYR A 5 -21.08 7.57 -8.33
CA TYR A 5 -20.37 6.96 -9.46
C TYR A 5 -18.95 7.54 -9.62
N VAL A 6 -18.81 8.88 -9.51
CA VAL A 6 -17.49 9.52 -9.58
C VAL A 6 -16.63 9.10 -8.38
N ASP A 7 -17.22 8.99 -7.19
CA ASP A 7 -16.54 8.57 -5.97
C ASP A 7 -16.00 7.14 -6.08
N GLU A 8 -16.79 6.20 -6.59
CA GLU A 8 -16.40 4.79 -6.75
C GLU A 8 -15.20 4.64 -7.71
N VAL A 9 -15.28 5.29 -8.88
CA VAL A 9 -14.18 5.28 -9.87
C VAL A 9 -12.94 5.97 -9.31
N LEU A 10 -13.10 7.11 -8.63
CA LEU A 10 -11.99 7.83 -8.01
C LEU A 10 -11.35 7.02 -6.89
N TYR A 11 -12.15 6.34 -6.08
CA TYR A 11 -11.70 5.47 -5.00
C TYR A 11 -10.83 4.32 -5.53
N LEU A 12 -11.28 3.62 -6.58
CA LEU A 12 -10.48 2.58 -7.21
C LEU A 12 -9.16 3.15 -7.75
N ALA A 13 -9.21 4.31 -8.42
CA ALA A 13 -8.01 4.98 -8.93
C ALA A 13 -7.03 5.32 -7.79
N ILE A 14 -7.52 5.90 -6.69
CA ILE A 14 -6.70 6.26 -5.52
C ILE A 14 -6.06 5.02 -4.91
N LEU A 15 -6.81 3.93 -4.74
CA LEU A 15 -6.25 2.68 -4.22
C LEU A 15 -5.10 2.15 -5.10
N THR A 16 -5.24 2.20 -6.43
CA THR A 16 -4.14 1.76 -7.31
C THR A 16 -2.88 2.59 -7.10
N LEU A 17 -3.02 3.92 -7.01
CA LEU A 17 -1.92 4.84 -6.85
C LEU A 17 -1.23 4.67 -5.49
N ILE A 18 -2.02 4.48 -4.43
CA ILE A 18 -1.54 4.19 -3.08
C ILE A 18 -0.70 2.92 -3.09
N LYS A 19 -1.22 1.82 -3.64
CA LYS A 19 -0.51 0.53 -3.71
C LYS A 19 0.80 0.69 -4.47
N LEU A 20 0.78 1.28 -5.67
CA LEU A 20 2.00 1.50 -6.46
C LEU A 20 3.02 2.37 -5.72
N SER A 21 2.57 3.47 -5.11
CA SER A 21 3.44 4.36 -4.36
C SER A 21 4.06 3.66 -3.14
N LEU A 22 3.32 2.78 -2.47
CA LEU A 22 3.84 1.98 -1.35
C LEU A 22 4.94 1.01 -1.83
N LEU A 23 4.75 0.34 -2.97
CA LEU A 23 5.78 -0.53 -3.56
C LEU A 23 7.06 0.27 -3.91
N PHE A 24 6.93 1.43 -4.54
CA PHE A 24 8.10 2.28 -4.85
C PHE A 24 8.79 2.80 -3.59
N LEU A 25 8.02 3.13 -2.55
CA LEU A 25 8.55 3.55 -1.27
C LEU A 25 9.35 2.41 -0.61
N TYR A 26 8.87 1.17 -0.67
CA TYR A 26 9.61 0.01 -0.19
C TYR A 26 10.96 -0.16 -0.91
N LEU A 27 11.03 0.05 -2.23
CA LEU A 27 12.31 0.02 -2.95
C LEU A 27 13.31 1.02 -2.40
N ARG A 28 12.85 2.24 -2.09
CA ARG A 28 13.68 3.31 -1.56
C ARG A 28 14.09 3.06 -0.12
N VAL A 29 13.18 2.58 0.71
CA VAL A 29 13.42 2.34 2.15
C VAL A 29 14.45 1.24 2.38
N PHE A 30 14.34 0.15 1.61
CA PHE A 30 15.22 -1.00 1.74
C PHE A 30 16.46 -0.95 0.84
N ALA A 31 16.67 0.17 0.13
CA ALA A 31 17.83 0.38 -0.72
C ALA A 31 19.13 0.21 0.09
N PRO A 32 20.09 -0.61 -0.40
CA PRO A 32 21.34 -0.84 0.31
C PRO A 32 22.18 0.44 0.38
N GLN A 33 22.37 0.95 1.60
CA GLN A 33 23.15 2.17 1.86
C GLN A 33 24.65 1.89 2.09
N ALA A 34 25.02 0.63 2.37
CA ALA A 34 26.38 0.26 2.72
C ALA A 34 27.28 0.03 1.47
N PRO A 35 28.57 0.44 1.53
CA PRO A 35 29.52 0.16 0.46
C PRO A 35 29.72 -1.37 0.29
N PRO A 36 29.91 -1.86 -0.95
CA PRO A 36 29.92 -3.30 -1.28
C PRO A 36 31.18 -4.06 -0.82
N THR A 37 31.96 -3.49 0.10
CA THR A 37 33.27 -4.01 0.52
C THR A 37 33.17 -5.23 1.42
N THR A 38 32.08 -5.41 2.17
CA THR A 38 31.90 -6.56 3.08
C THR A 38 31.13 -7.71 2.41
N ARG A 39 31.50 -8.97 2.73
CA ARG A 39 30.76 -10.17 2.27
C ARG A 39 29.27 -10.10 2.64
N GLU A 40 28.95 -9.60 3.82
CA GLU A 40 27.57 -9.45 4.30
C GLU A 40 26.78 -8.43 3.47
N ALA A 41 27.37 -7.28 3.12
CA ALA A 41 26.73 -6.30 2.25
C ALA A 41 26.44 -6.88 0.86
N ARG A 42 27.31 -7.76 0.36
CA ARG A 42 27.12 -8.46 -0.92
C ARG A 42 25.94 -9.44 -0.85
N ARG A 43 25.81 -10.21 0.24
CA ARG A 43 24.67 -11.11 0.48
C ARG A 43 23.33 -10.37 0.58
N TYR A 44 23.30 -9.26 1.32
CA TYR A 44 22.11 -8.40 1.41
C TYR A 44 21.73 -7.82 0.05
N ARG A 45 22.71 -7.34 -0.73
CA ARG A 45 22.47 -6.81 -2.09
C ARG A 45 21.92 -7.88 -3.05
N GLY A 46 22.36 -9.13 -2.91
CA GLY A 46 21.79 -10.27 -3.64
C GLY A 46 20.29 -10.44 -3.34
N HIS A 47 19.91 -10.48 -2.07
CA HIS A 47 18.50 -10.59 -1.65
C HIS A 47 17.69 -9.35 -2.06
N TYR A 48 18.28 -8.15 -1.98
CA TYR A 48 17.64 -6.92 -2.44
C TYR A 48 17.37 -6.94 -3.94
N ARG A 49 18.20 -7.62 -4.75
CA ARG A 49 17.95 -7.77 -6.18
C ARG A 49 16.71 -8.63 -6.44
N THR A 50 16.57 -9.75 -5.74
CA THR A 50 15.37 -10.60 -5.80
C THR A 50 14.14 -9.83 -5.31
N PHE A 51 14.27 -9.10 -4.21
CA PHE A 51 13.22 -8.22 -3.69
C PHE A 51 12.79 -7.17 -4.71
N ARG A 52 13.74 -6.50 -5.38
CA ARG A 52 13.43 -5.53 -6.44
C ARG A 52 12.61 -6.17 -7.56
N ILE A 53 13.00 -7.34 -8.04
CA ILE A 53 12.28 -8.06 -9.08
C ILE A 53 10.87 -8.40 -8.60
N ALA A 54 10.73 -8.95 -7.39
CA ALA A 54 9.43 -9.26 -6.80
C ALA A 54 8.52 -8.03 -6.70
N VAL A 55 9.06 -6.88 -6.30
CA VAL A 55 8.32 -5.61 -6.22
C VAL A 55 7.87 -5.14 -7.61
N PHE A 56 8.72 -5.22 -8.64
CA PHE A 56 8.31 -4.85 -10.00
C PHE A 56 7.25 -5.79 -10.58
N VAL A 57 7.37 -7.11 -10.33
CA VAL A 57 6.37 -8.09 -10.72
C VAL A 57 5.03 -7.79 -10.02
N LEU A 58 5.06 -7.51 -8.73
CA LEU A 58 3.87 -7.17 -7.97
C LEU A 58 3.26 -5.82 -8.40
N ALA A 59 4.08 -4.84 -8.75
CA ALA A 59 3.60 -3.58 -9.31
C ALA A 59 2.82 -3.80 -10.61
N GLY A 60 3.31 -4.69 -11.49
CA GLY A 60 2.58 -5.11 -12.69
C GLY A 60 1.28 -5.83 -12.36
N LEU A 61 1.31 -6.74 -11.38
CA LEU A 61 0.13 -7.47 -10.89
C LEU A 61 -0.90 -6.56 -10.19
N VAL A 62 -0.50 -5.41 -9.69
CA VAL A 62 -1.41 -4.39 -9.17
C VAL A 62 -1.98 -3.56 -10.32
N LEU A 63 -1.11 -3.02 -11.18
CA LEU A 63 -1.51 -2.05 -12.21
C LEU A 63 -2.47 -2.66 -13.24
N LEU A 64 -2.14 -3.83 -13.80
CA LEU A 64 -2.89 -4.43 -14.90
C LEU A 64 -4.35 -4.77 -14.52
N PRO A 65 -4.63 -5.61 -13.51
CA PRO A 65 -6.00 -5.94 -13.17
C PRO A 65 -6.77 -4.75 -12.64
N ASN A 66 -6.15 -3.82 -11.89
CA ASN A 66 -6.89 -2.65 -11.42
C ASN A 66 -7.28 -1.70 -12.56
N ILE A 67 -6.45 -1.51 -13.59
CA ILE A 67 -6.86 -0.75 -14.78
C ILE A 67 -8.04 -1.44 -15.47
N ILE A 68 -8.00 -2.77 -15.60
CA ILE A 68 -9.11 -3.54 -16.16
C ILE A 68 -10.38 -3.33 -15.32
N PHE A 69 -10.30 -3.47 -14.00
CA PHE A 69 -11.44 -3.22 -13.12
C PHE A 69 -11.95 -1.79 -13.22
N LEU A 70 -11.07 -0.79 -13.27
CA LEU A 70 -11.47 0.62 -13.41
C LEU A 70 -12.20 0.86 -14.74
N VAL A 71 -11.75 0.26 -15.84
CA VAL A 71 -12.44 0.36 -17.13
C VAL A 71 -13.77 -0.39 -17.11
N LEU A 72 -13.82 -1.60 -16.55
CA LEU A 72 -15.07 -2.35 -16.41
C LEU A 72 -16.07 -1.61 -15.50
N ASP A 73 -15.57 -0.95 -14.47
CA ASP A 73 -16.33 -0.18 -13.50
C ASP A 73 -16.78 1.18 -14.05
N ALA A 74 -16.01 1.80 -14.94
CA ALA A 74 -16.46 2.99 -15.66
C ALA A 74 -17.48 2.65 -16.77
N PHE A 75 -17.38 1.47 -17.36
CA PHE A 75 -18.25 1.02 -18.46
C PHE A 75 -19.15 -0.15 -18.05
N GLN A 76 -19.69 -0.15 -16.83
CA GLN A 76 -20.54 -1.24 -16.31
C GLN A 76 -21.77 -1.50 -17.17
N CYS A 77 -22.30 -0.45 -17.83
CA CYS A 77 -23.49 -0.48 -18.67
C CYS A 77 -23.23 0.23 -19.99
N ARG A 78 -23.76 -0.31 -21.09
CA ARG A 78 -23.87 0.39 -22.37
C ARG A 78 -25.35 0.70 -22.69
N PRO A 79 -25.72 1.98 -22.88
CA PRO A 79 -24.93 3.20 -22.68
C PRO A 79 -24.74 3.55 -21.18
N VAL A 80 -23.65 4.26 -20.86
CA VAL A 80 -23.30 4.67 -19.48
C VAL A 80 -24.41 5.53 -18.84
N SER A 81 -25.21 6.20 -19.67
CA SER A 81 -26.34 7.02 -19.20
C SER A 81 -27.40 6.26 -18.42
N THR A 82 -27.46 4.95 -18.62
CA THR A 82 -28.41 4.09 -17.91
C THR A 82 -28.01 3.92 -16.44
N VAL A 83 -26.72 4.03 -16.08
CA VAL A 83 -26.22 3.83 -14.71
C VAL A 83 -26.89 4.79 -13.74
N TRP A 84 -27.00 6.08 -14.10
CA TRP A 84 -27.67 7.07 -13.25
C TRP A 84 -29.19 7.15 -13.47
N ALA A 85 -29.71 6.62 -14.58
CA ALA A 85 -31.15 6.63 -14.90
C ALA A 85 -31.92 5.46 -14.27
N ARG A 86 -31.23 4.41 -13.78
CA ARG A 86 -31.87 3.23 -13.14
C ARG A 86 -32.77 3.56 -11.96
N TRP A 87 -32.54 4.69 -11.29
CA TRP A 87 -33.28 5.05 -10.08
C TRP A 87 -34.46 5.99 -10.33
N THR A 88 -34.42 6.77 -11.41
CA THR A 88 -35.50 7.72 -11.75
C THR A 88 -36.63 7.08 -12.54
N SER A 89 -36.56 5.78 -12.83
CA SER A 89 -37.45 5.21 -13.84
C SER A 89 -37.89 3.79 -13.55
N SER A 90 -39.05 3.72 -12.89
CA SER A 90 -40.09 2.72 -13.19
C SER A 90 -40.76 2.99 -14.57
N SER A 91 -40.12 3.74 -15.46
CA SER A 91 -40.76 4.34 -16.64
C SER A 91 -39.90 4.37 -17.92
N VAL A 92 -38.75 3.68 -17.98
CA VAL A 92 -38.08 3.42 -19.25
C VAL A 92 -38.70 2.13 -19.76
N PRO A 93 -39.55 2.17 -20.80
CA PRO A 93 -40.10 0.96 -21.38
C PRO A 93 -38.93 0.12 -21.85
N GLN A 94 -38.92 -1.15 -21.45
CA GLN A 94 -37.92 -2.16 -21.80
C GLN A 94 -37.84 -2.46 -23.33
N HIS A 95 -38.39 -1.58 -24.18
CA HIS A 95 -38.72 -1.86 -25.57
C HIS A 95 -37.83 -1.20 -26.64
N GLN A 96 -36.87 -0.32 -26.31
CA GLN A 96 -36.13 0.39 -27.38
C GLN A 96 -34.59 0.28 -27.41
N GLN A 97 -33.93 -0.31 -26.42
CA GLN A 97 -32.47 -0.54 -26.49
C GLN A 97 -32.09 -1.80 -25.70
N PRO A 98 -31.35 -2.78 -26.27
CA PRO A 98 -30.77 -3.87 -25.50
C PRO A 98 -29.65 -3.29 -24.61
N TYR A 99 -29.99 -2.92 -23.37
CA TYR A 99 -29.00 -2.53 -22.38
C TYR A 99 -28.32 -3.77 -21.82
N ALA A 100 -27.09 -4.03 -22.24
CA ALA A 100 -26.24 -5.04 -21.62
C ALA A 100 -25.45 -4.37 -20.50
N CYS A 101 -25.71 -4.79 -19.27
CA CYS A 101 -24.96 -4.36 -18.10
C CYS A 101 -24.25 -5.55 -17.47
N LEU A 102 -23.02 -5.33 -17.06
CA LEU A 102 -22.26 -6.32 -16.31
C LEU A 102 -22.90 -6.50 -14.93
N ASN A 103 -22.77 -7.71 -14.36
CA ASN A 103 -23.23 -7.97 -13.01
C ASN A 103 -22.32 -7.23 -12.02
N VAL A 104 -22.76 -6.05 -11.59
CA VAL A 104 -22.03 -5.15 -10.69
C VAL A 104 -21.61 -5.86 -9.40
N ARG A 105 -22.45 -6.77 -8.90
CA ARG A 105 -22.17 -7.57 -7.69
C ARG A 105 -20.97 -8.48 -7.90
N LEU A 106 -20.95 -9.18 -9.03
CA LEU A 106 -19.86 -10.08 -9.38
C LEU A 106 -18.56 -9.30 -9.62
N LEU A 107 -18.65 -8.18 -10.36
CA LEU A 107 -17.51 -7.32 -10.62
C LEU A 107 -16.89 -6.80 -9.32
N ALA A 108 -17.70 -6.26 -8.42
CA ALA A 108 -17.23 -5.72 -7.16
C ALA A 108 -16.67 -6.80 -6.21
N TYR A 109 -17.30 -7.99 -6.16
CA TYR A 109 -16.78 -9.11 -5.39
C TYR A 109 -15.40 -9.56 -5.87
N VAL A 110 -15.24 -9.72 -7.19
CA VAL A 110 -13.96 -10.12 -7.78
C VAL A 110 -12.91 -9.03 -7.59
N ALA A 111 -13.26 -7.76 -7.82
CA ALA A 111 -12.35 -6.63 -7.61
C ALA A 111 -11.88 -6.53 -6.15
N ALA A 112 -12.79 -6.68 -5.18
CA ALA A 112 -12.46 -6.68 -3.77
C ALA A 112 -11.58 -7.87 -3.36
N ALA A 113 -11.88 -9.08 -3.85
CA ALA A 113 -11.06 -10.27 -3.60
C ALA A 113 -9.63 -10.09 -4.14
N PHE A 114 -9.48 -9.58 -5.36
CA PHE A 114 -8.18 -9.22 -5.93
C PHE A 114 -7.48 -8.12 -5.12
N GLY A 115 -8.23 -7.11 -4.68
CA GLY A 115 -7.71 -6.03 -3.84
C GLY A 115 -7.08 -6.56 -2.55
N ILE A 116 -7.82 -7.39 -1.81
CA ILE A 116 -7.36 -8.03 -0.56
C ILE A 116 -6.12 -8.91 -0.82
N ALA A 117 -6.13 -9.70 -1.89
CA ALA A 117 -5.00 -10.55 -2.25
C ALA A 117 -3.74 -9.71 -2.57
N GLN A 118 -3.90 -8.59 -3.26
CA GLN A 118 -2.80 -7.65 -3.53
C GLN A 118 -2.28 -7.02 -2.23
N ASP A 119 -3.16 -6.61 -1.31
CA ASP A 119 -2.75 -5.99 -0.04
C ASP A 119 -1.98 -6.98 0.83
N ALA A 120 -2.43 -8.23 0.90
CA ALA A 120 -1.71 -9.32 1.55
C ALA A 120 -0.32 -9.53 0.93
N ALA A 121 -0.25 -9.58 -0.41
CA ALA A 121 1.01 -9.78 -1.11
C ALA A 121 2.01 -8.64 -0.86
N ILE A 122 1.56 -7.38 -0.91
CA ILE A 122 2.40 -6.20 -0.64
C ILE A 122 2.94 -6.24 0.78
N LEU A 123 2.12 -6.64 1.74
CA LEU A 123 2.48 -6.75 3.15
C LEU A 123 3.55 -7.83 3.40
N LEU A 124 3.52 -8.93 2.65
CA LEU A 124 4.44 -10.07 2.82
C LEU A 124 5.79 -9.87 2.12
N VAL A 125 5.84 -9.12 1.02
CA VAL A 125 7.07 -8.90 0.23
C VAL A 125 8.29 -8.41 1.03
N PRO A 126 8.18 -7.46 1.99
CA PRO A 126 9.36 -7.01 2.76
C PRO A 126 9.83 -8.00 3.83
N TRP A 127 9.07 -9.05 4.16
CA TRP A 127 9.40 -9.92 5.29
C TRP A 127 10.74 -10.65 5.22
N PRO A 128 11.11 -11.30 4.09
CA PRO A 128 12.39 -12.00 4.00
C PRO A 128 13.58 -11.06 4.23
N LEU A 129 13.46 -9.82 3.76
CA LEU A 129 14.51 -8.82 3.87
C LEU A 129 14.63 -8.27 5.30
N LEU A 130 13.50 -8.06 5.97
CA LEU A 130 13.45 -7.67 7.38
C LEU A 130 14.01 -8.75 8.31
N TRP A 131 13.81 -10.02 7.98
CA TRP A 131 14.38 -11.13 8.76
C TRP A 131 15.91 -11.17 8.65
N LEU A 132 16.45 -10.96 7.44
CA LEU A 132 17.90 -10.81 7.25
C LEU A 132 18.47 -9.62 8.05
N LEU A 133 17.74 -8.50 8.06
CA LEU A 133 18.14 -7.30 8.81
C LEU A 133 18.10 -7.55 10.33
N ARG A 134 17.15 -8.35 10.82
CA ARG A 134 17.05 -8.74 12.25
C ARG A 134 18.22 -9.57 12.70
N GLN A 135 18.68 -10.49 11.85
CA GLN A 135 19.83 -11.32 12.19
C GLN A 135 21.10 -10.49 12.36
N SER A 136 21.30 -9.44 11.56
CA SER A 136 22.47 -8.55 11.72
C SER A 136 22.42 -7.70 13.01
N LEU A 137 21.23 -7.49 13.58
CA LEU A 137 21.04 -6.79 14.85
C LEU A 137 21.26 -7.70 16.07
N VAL A 138 20.84 -8.96 15.98
CA VAL A 138 20.94 -9.94 17.09
C VAL A 138 22.33 -10.55 17.20
N ARG A 139 23.02 -10.76 16.07
CA ARG A 139 24.41 -11.23 16.06
C ARG A 139 25.29 -10.13 15.46
N PRO A 140 25.84 -9.20 16.28
CA PRO A 140 26.84 -8.27 15.79
C PRO A 140 28.08 -9.06 15.38
N SER A 141 28.18 -9.37 14.09
CA SER A 141 29.38 -9.91 13.48
C SER A 141 30.54 -8.92 13.74
N PRO A 142 31.72 -9.37 14.23
CA PRO A 142 32.84 -8.47 14.55
C PRO A 142 33.37 -7.70 13.33
N ALA A 143 33.02 -8.11 12.10
CA ALA A 143 33.36 -7.41 10.86
C ALA A 143 32.29 -6.39 10.41
N SER A 144 31.12 -6.39 11.05
CA SER A 144 30.08 -5.39 10.85
C SER A 144 30.33 -4.20 11.79
N SER A 145 31.18 -3.28 11.34
CA SER A 145 31.19 -1.89 11.83
C SER A 145 29.89 -1.13 11.47
N VAL A 146 28.78 -1.84 11.19
CA VAL A 146 27.43 -1.31 11.37
C VAL A 146 27.09 -1.44 12.85
N ARG A 147 27.88 -0.70 13.65
CA ARG A 147 27.54 -0.16 14.95
C ARG A 147 26.03 -0.05 15.06
N THR A 148 25.43 -0.65 16.10
CA THR A 148 24.14 -0.32 16.71
C THR A 148 23.66 1.06 16.25
N SER A 149 23.09 1.08 15.05
CA SER A 149 22.86 2.31 14.33
C SER A 149 21.42 2.60 14.64
N PRO A 150 21.09 3.74 15.26
CA PRO A 150 19.70 4.11 15.49
C PRO A 150 18.88 4.04 14.19
N ALA A 151 19.54 4.07 13.01
CA ALA A 151 18.89 3.87 11.73
C ALA A 151 18.30 2.46 11.50
N ALA A 152 19.00 1.39 11.89
CA ALA A 152 18.52 0.02 11.66
C ALA A 152 17.34 -0.33 12.57
N THR A 153 17.41 0.06 13.85
CA THR A 153 16.30 -0.09 14.79
C THR A 153 15.09 0.72 14.33
N ALA A 154 15.29 1.95 13.87
CA ALA A 154 14.20 2.77 13.34
C ALA A 154 13.56 2.19 12.07
N VAL A 155 14.32 1.53 11.19
CA VAL A 155 13.74 0.77 10.05
C VAL A 155 12.84 -0.36 10.55
N MET A 156 13.23 -1.08 11.59
CA MET A 156 12.39 -2.12 12.16
C MET A 156 11.12 -1.56 12.78
N VAL A 157 11.23 -0.50 13.59
CA VAL A 157 10.06 0.14 14.19
C VAL A 157 9.09 0.63 13.12
N THR A 158 9.60 1.29 12.06
CA THR A 158 8.74 1.70 10.94
C THR A 158 8.16 0.50 10.20
N ALA A 159 8.92 -0.56 9.96
CA ALA A 159 8.41 -1.76 9.31
C ALA A 159 7.30 -2.45 10.13
N PHE A 160 7.46 -2.56 11.45
CA PHE A 160 6.42 -3.10 12.33
C PHE A 160 5.19 -2.20 12.38
N ALA A 161 5.37 -0.87 12.43
CA ALA A 161 4.25 0.08 12.36
C ALA A 161 3.50 -0.01 11.03
N MET A 162 4.23 -0.06 9.91
CA MET A 162 3.64 -0.26 8.58
C MET A 162 2.92 -1.62 8.49
N PHE A 163 3.49 -2.67 9.09
CA PHE A 163 2.85 -3.98 9.11
C PHE A 163 1.54 -3.95 9.91
N GLY A 164 1.55 -3.36 11.12
CA GLY A 164 0.34 -3.24 11.95
C GLY A 164 -0.78 -2.46 11.26
N LEU A 165 -0.45 -1.30 10.68
CA LEU A 165 -1.42 -0.50 9.93
C LEU A 165 -1.85 -1.20 8.63
N GLY A 166 -0.96 -1.92 7.96
CA GLY A 166 -1.29 -2.71 6.77
C GLY A 166 -2.26 -3.84 7.06
N VAL A 167 -2.11 -4.53 8.21
CA VAL A 167 -3.08 -5.52 8.69
C VAL A 167 -4.43 -4.85 8.99
N PHE A 168 -4.42 -3.67 9.62
CA PHE A 168 -5.66 -2.91 9.87
C PHE A 168 -6.39 -2.58 8.57
N VAL A 169 -5.67 -2.04 7.57
CA VAL A 169 -6.23 -1.77 6.23
C VAL A 169 -6.84 -3.04 5.65
N LEU A 170 -6.12 -4.17 5.69
CA LEU A 170 -6.61 -5.44 5.16
C LEU A 170 -7.90 -5.93 5.85
N VAL A 171 -8.00 -5.74 7.18
CA VAL A 171 -9.24 -6.04 7.93
C VAL A 171 -10.39 -5.13 7.48
N THR A 172 -10.15 -3.82 7.32
CA THR A 172 -11.18 -2.90 6.82
C THR A 172 -11.66 -3.26 5.41
N SER A 173 -10.77 -3.69 4.52
CA SER A 173 -11.14 -4.16 3.17
C SER A 173 -12.02 -5.42 3.22
N CYS A 174 -11.75 -6.36 4.13
CA CYS A 174 -12.58 -7.55 4.35
C CYS A 174 -13.98 -7.18 4.87
N VAL A 175 -14.05 -6.25 5.83
CA VAL A 175 -15.31 -5.76 6.39
C VAL A 175 -16.16 -5.09 5.31
N ARG A 176 -15.55 -4.26 4.46
CA ARG A 176 -16.23 -3.64 3.31
C ARG A 176 -16.80 -4.70 2.36
N LEU A 177 -16.04 -5.76 2.05
CA LEU A 177 -16.52 -6.86 1.22
C LEU A 177 -17.74 -7.56 1.84
N HIS A 178 -17.73 -7.78 3.15
CA HIS A 178 -18.87 -8.36 3.87
C HIS A 178 -20.14 -7.50 3.74
N PHE A 179 -20.01 -6.19 3.95
CA PHE A 179 -21.11 -5.25 3.77
C PHE A 179 -21.65 -5.29 2.33
N LEU A 180 -20.77 -5.27 1.34
CA LEU A 180 -21.17 -5.33 -0.07
C LEU A 180 -21.98 -6.60 -0.40
N VAL A 181 -21.56 -7.74 0.14
CA VAL A 181 -22.25 -9.03 -0.05
C VAL A 181 -23.60 -9.03 0.67
N HIS A 182 -23.66 -8.51 1.89
CA HIS A 182 -24.90 -8.51 2.67
C HIS A 182 -25.96 -7.56 2.10
N PHE A 183 -25.55 -6.39 1.62
CA PHE A 183 -26.43 -5.45 0.94
C PHE A 183 -26.95 -6.01 -0.38
N ALA A 184 -26.11 -6.75 -1.10
CA ALA A 184 -26.50 -7.39 -2.35
C ALA A 184 -27.66 -8.40 -2.21
N THR A 185 -27.92 -8.95 -1.02
CA THR A 185 -28.99 -9.94 -0.80
C THR A 185 -30.23 -9.38 -0.11
N THR A 186 -30.12 -8.28 0.61
CA THR A 186 -31.12 -7.95 1.66
C THR A 186 -31.78 -6.58 1.51
N SER A 187 -31.19 -5.60 0.81
CA SER A 187 -31.63 -4.21 0.93
C SER A 187 -32.62 -3.74 -0.14
N LEU A 188 -33.75 -3.17 0.33
CA LEU A 188 -34.82 -2.56 -0.47
C LEU A 188 -34.49 -1.09 -0.85
N ASN A 189 -33.53 -0.45 -0.16
CA ASN A 189 -33.15 0.96 -0.33
C ASN A 189 -31.62 1.14 -0.40
N PRO A 190 -30.99 1.09 -1.58
CA PRO A 190 -29.53 1.13 -1.75
C PRO A 190 -28.85 2.44 -1.30
N THR A 191 -29.58 3.54 -1.14
CA THR A 191 -28.99 4.86 -0.80
C THR A 191 -28.65 5.01 0.67
N TRP A 192 -29.37 4.35 1.57
CA TRP A 192 -29.15 4.48 3.03
C TRP A 192 -28.00 3.57 3.48
N ASP A 193 -27.98 2.33 2.98
CA ASP A 193 -27.00 1.31 3.37
C ASP A 193 -25.60 1.54 2.80
N ASN A 194 -25.46 2.26 1.67
CA ASN A 194 -24.14 2.55 1.12
C ASN A 194 -23.30 3.47 2.01
N THR A 195 -23.93 4.24 2.92
CA THR A 195 -23.26 5.21 3.79
C THR A 195 -22.15 4.56 4.61
N ASP A 196 -22.39 3.36 5.14
CA ASP A 196 -21.39 2.62 5.93
C ASP A 196 -20.20 2.23 5.06
N SER A 197 -20.46 1.74 3.84
CA SER A 197 -19.38 1.39 2.91
C SER A 197 -18.50 2.60 2.55
N LEU A 198 -19.08 3.80 2.41
CA LEU A 198 -18.31 5.02 2.16
C LEU A 198 -17.41 5.40 3.34
N ILE A 199 -17.92 5.28 4.58
CA ILE A 199 -17.14 5.58 5.78
C ILE A 199 -15.94 4.63 5.87
N TRP A 200 -16.14 3.33 5.62
CA TRP A 200 -15.06 2.34 5.63
C TRP A 200 -14.04 2.59 4.52
N SER A 201 -14.49 2.90 3.30
CA SER A 201 -13.60 3.27 2.19
C SER A 201 -12.78 4.53 2.48
N GLY A 202 -13.39 5.55 3.10
CA GLY A 202 -12.70 6.77 3.52
C GLY A 202 -11.63 6.52 4.59
N LEU A 203 -11.94 5.67 5.57
CA LEU A 203 -10.98 5.22 6.58
C LEU A 203 -9.82 4.44 5.95
N GLU A 204 -10.11 3.52 5.04
CA GLU A 204 -9.12 2.72 4.33
C GLU A 204 -8.11 3.59 3.58
N VAL A 205 -8.60 4.57 2.81
CA VAL A 205 -7.77 5.52 2.08
C VAL A 205 -6.94 6.37 3.05
N SER A 206 -7.55 6.90 4.10
CA SER A 206 -6.88 7.76 5.09
C SER A 206 -5.74 7.03 5.81
N VAL A 207 -5.99 5.81 6.29
CA VAL A 207 -4.97 5.00 6.97
C VAL A 207 -3.86 4.60 5.99
N SER A 208 -4.20 4.27 4.75
CA SER A 208 -3.20 3.93 3.73
C SER A 208 -2.26 5.09 3.42
N VAL A 209 -2.78 6.32 3.34
CA VAL A 209 -1.96 7.53 3.19
C VAL A 209 -1.03 7.74 4.39
N ILE A 210 -1.52 7.51 5.61
CA ILE A 210 -0.69 7.57 6.82
C ILE A 210 0.45 6.55 6.74
N VAL A 211 0.16 5.30 6.35
CA VAL A 211 1.17 4.25 6.17
C VAL A 211 2.27 4.68 5.20
N MET A 212 1.89 5.26 4.06
CA MET A 212 2.84 5.74 3.05
C MET A 212 3.71 6.91 3.54
N SER A 213 3.22 7.71 4.49
CA SER A 213 3.99 8.82 5.04
C SER A 213 5.04 8.36 6.07
N LEU A 214 4.82 7.24 6.77
CA LEU A 214 5.69 6.78 7.88
C LEU A 214 7.17 6.66 7.51
N PRO A 215 7.56 6.08 6.35
CA PRO A 215 8.97 5.97 6.00
C PRO A 215 9.64 7.30 5.69
N THR A 216 8.88 8.25 5.12
CA THR A 216 9.37 9.60 4.84
C THR A 216 9.57 10.36 6.14
N VAL A 217 8.60 10.29 7.06
CA VAL A 217 8.72 10.87 8.41
C VAL A 217 9.94 10.29 9.13
N ARG A 218 10.20 8.99 9.01
CA ARG A 218 11.45 8.36 9.52
C ARG A 218 12.70 9.02 8.94
N ALA A 219 12.73 9.23 7.63
CA ALA A 219 13.93 9.74 6.95
C ALA A 219 14.23 11.17 7.41
N MET A 220 13.18 11.99 7.53
CA MET A 220 13.27 13.35 8.04
C MET A 220 13.64 13.38 9.53
N GLY A 221 13.03 12.52 10.35
CA GLY A 221 13.35 12.42 11.78
C GLY A 221 14.80 12.01 12.04
N GLN A 222 15.35 11.10 11.24
CA GLN A 222 16.77 10.73 11.31
C GLN A 222 17.71 11.86 10.90
N GLN A 223 17.32 12.64 9.89
CA GLN A 223 18.10 13.79 9.44
C GLN A 223 18.07 14.91 10.47
N ALA A 224 16.90 15.22 11.04
CA ALA A 224 16.76 16.16 12.14
C ALA A 224 17.59 15.71 13.35
N TRP A 225 17.46 14.46 13.79
CA TRP A 225 18.24 13.94 14.92
C TRP A 225 19.76 14.11 14.73
N ARG A 226 20.26 13.89 13.50
CA ARG A 226 21.68 14.08 13.18
C ARG A 226 22.12 15.54 13.24
N HIS A 227 21.22 16.47 12.93
CA HIS A 227 21.50 17.90 12.96
C HIS A 227 21.47 18.46 14.39
N TRP A 228 20.48 18.03 15.19
CA TRP A 228 20.30 18.46 16.59
C TRP A 228 21.26 17.78 17.57
N TRP A 229 21.70 16.56 17.25
CA TRP A 229 22.71 15.85 18.04
C TRP A 229 23.99 15.63 17.22
N PRO A 230 24.76 16.69 16.93
CA PRO A 230 26.07 16.54 16.32
C PRO A 230 26.93 15.77 17.30
N LYS A 231 27.22 14.51 16.98
CA LYS A 231 28.19 13.72 17.75
C LYS A 231 29.48 14.52 17.80
N GLY A 232 29.85 14.98 19.00
CA GLY A 232 31.15 15.59 19.26
C GLY A 232 32.27 14.72 18.68
N LYS A 233 32.75 15.11 17.51
CA LYS A 233 33.99 14.68 16.88
C LYS A 233 34.85 15.96 16.83
N ALA A 234 36.08 16.04 17.31
CA ALA A 234 37.00 15.02 17.76
C ALA A 234 38.00 15.66 18.73
N LYS A 235 38.08 15.16 19.97
CA LYS A 235 39.04 15.63 20.99
C LYS A 235 40.36 14.84 21.00
N SER A 236 40.80 14.25 19.87
CA SER A 236 41.98 13.35 19.88
C SER A 236 42.97 13.46 18.70
N ARG A 237 42.88 14.47 17.81
CA ARG A 237 43.91 14.68 16.76
C ARG A 237 44.93 15.79 17.06
N ALA A 238 44.75 16.58 18.11
CA ALA A 238 45.74 17.60 18.49
C ALA A 238 46.91 17.06 19.34
N ARG A 239 46.88 15.79 19.77
CA ARG A 239 47.94 15.20 20.59
C ARG A 239 49.05 14.48 19.79
N GLN A 240 48.99 14.53 18.45
CA GLN A 240 49.98 13.89 17.57
C GLN A 240 50.91 14.87 16.81
N ASN A 241 50.70 16.19 16.92
CA ASN A 241 51.52 17.20 16.24
C ASN A 241 52.31 18.15 17.18
N GLY A 242 52.39 17.83 18.47
CA GLY A 242 53.17 18.60 19.44
C GLY A 242 54.14 17.70 20.19
N ARG A 243 55.12 17.16 19.46
CA ARG A 243 56.39 16.68 20.01
C ARG A 243 57.42 17.75 19.70
#